data_AF-A0A9X8RDM2-F1
#
_entry.id   AF-A0A9X8RDM2-F1
#
_cell.length_a   1.000
_cell.length_b   1.000
_cell.length_c   1.000
_cell.angle_alpha   90.00
_cell.angle_beta   90.00
_cell.angle_gamma   90.00
#
_symmetry.space_group_name_H-M   'P 1'
#
loop_
_entity.id
_entity.type
_entity.pdbx_description
1 polymer ?
#
loop_
_entity_poly.entity_id
_entity_poly.type
_entity_poly.pdbx_seq_one_letter_code
_entity_poly.pdbx_strand_id
1 'polypeptide(L)'
;MTNRVQANKDFITEALRDDALFTSLVLDKEYSAKLFKKDILELDPNAMYSTTDCSDKIFNIANSTLRYYVRMLEGYLEIYVEGRKKRLPFLTVFKLHMTLLSIERGETISDIQVKLSLKSIPQQNSGKAKGSKYNEDTLDQLFSEFDRRQNVMMRTFTLQNTINLIEVELLRRRTGIADRQRQIEVLEEKIKNHRLNRKMDRQAAIVLRKSLEQKKNTGFFSFFSKKSTEDTLNIESDILVDERDIKADHIEVEYIEEIDTIRQKISQMEEESLALEKRLKSETALLTNEREVLEQTMED
;
A
#
# COMPACT_ATOMS: atom_id res chain seq x y z
N MET A 1 -23.80 -39.33 9.16
CA MET A 1 -23.45 -38.12 9.93
C MET A 1 -23.20 -36.99 8.93
N THR A 2 -24.19 -36.18 8.55
CA THR A 2 -23.94 -35.20 7.46
C THR A 2 -24.90 -34.00 7.41
N ASN A 3 -26.21 -34.16 7.60
CA ASN A 3 -27.13 -33.03 7.39
C ASN A 3 -27.18 -32.02 8.55
N ARG A 4 -27.13 -32.46 9.82
CA ARG A 4 -27.24 -31.54 10.98
C ARG A 4 -26.01 -30.65 11.13
N VAL A 5 -24.81 -31.20 11.01
CA VAL A 5 -23.55 -30.45 11.14
C VAL A 5 -23.45 -29.39 10.05
N GLN A 6 -23.81 -29.74 8.81
CA GLN A 6 -23.82 -28.80 7.70
C GLN A 6 -24.89 -27.72 7.90
N ALA A 7 -26.12 -28.10 8.28
CA ALA A 7 -27.19 -27.13 8.57
C ALA A 7 -26.82 -26.16 9.70
N ASN A 8 -26.19 -26.65 10.78
CA ASN A 8 -25.72 -25.81 11.87
C ASN A 8 -24.61 -24.86 11.41
N LYS A 9 -23.71 -25.33 10.55
CA LYS A 9 -22.64 -24.51 9.97
C LYS A 9 -23.20 -23.39 9.09
N ASP A 10 -24.18 -23.71 8.25
CA ASP A 10 -24.84 -22.75 7.37
C ASP A 10 -25.59 -21.70 8.21
N PHE A 11 -26.35 -22.14 9.21
CA PHE A 11 -27.04 -21.26 10.17
C PHE A 11 -26.09 -20.30 10.90
N ILE A 12 -24.96 -20.80 11.41
CA ILE A 12 -23.95 -19.97 12.09
C ILE A 12 -23.37 -18.93 11.13
N THR A 13 -23.04 -19.35 9.91
CA THR A 13 -22.40 -18.48 8.91
C THR A 13 -23.34 -17.36 8.49
N GLU A 14 -24.64 -17.65 8.37
CA GLU A 14 -25.66 -16.65 8.08
C GLU A 14 -25.87 -15.70 9.27
N ALA A 15 -26.05 -16.25 10.48
CA ALA A 15 -26.35 -15.47 11.68
C ALA A 15 -25.20 -14.57 12.15
N LEU A 16 -23.96 -14.94 11.84
CA LEU A 16 -22.75 -14.21 12.28
C LEU A 16 -22.01 -13.53 11.12
N ARG A 17 -22.64 -13.41 9.95
CA ARG A 17 -22.01 -12.85 8.75
C ARG A 17 -21.40 -11.46 8.99
N ASP A 18 -22.11 -10.61 9.74
CA ASP A 18 -21.71 -9.23 10.03
C ASP A 18 -21.04 -9.09 11.41
N ASP A 19 -20.73 -10.21 12.08
CA ASP A 19 -20.08 -10.21 13.38
C ASP A 19 -18.58 -9.95 13.22
N ALA A 20 -18.08 -8.90 13.91
CA ALA A 20 -16.69 -8.48 13.82
C ALA A 20 -15.70 -9.53 14.35
N LEU A 21 -16.09 -10.29 15.38
CA LEU A 21 -15.26 -11.35 15.95
C LEU A 21 -15.21 -12.56 15.02
N PHE A 22 -16.37 -12.96 14.46
CA PHE A 22 -16.47 -14.03 13.47
C PHE A 22 -15.62 -13.74 12.24
N THR A 23 -15.78 -12.54 11.65
CA THR A 23 -15.01 -12.11 10.47
C THR A 23 -13.51 -12.13 10.74
N SER A 24 -13.10 -11.65 11.92
CA SER A 24 -11.68 -11.62 12.33
C SER A 24 -11.06 -13.02 12.50
N LEU A 25 -11.84 -14.01 12.91
CA LEU A 25 -11.38 -15.40 13.06
C LEU A 25 -11.39 -16.17 11.73
N VAL A 26 -12.34 -15.87 10.83
CA VAL A 26 -12.43 -16.50 9.51
C VAL A 26 -11.26 -16.11 8.61
N LEU A 27 -10.79 -14.86 8.70
CA LEU A 27 -9.63 -14.36 7.93
C LEU A 27 -8.30 -14.99 8.35
N ASP A 28 -8.22 -15.48 9.58
CA ASP A 28 -7.03 -16.10 10.12
C ASP A 28 -7.01 -17.60 9.79
N LYS A 29 -6.03 -18.03 8.99
CA LYS A 29 -5.97 -19.40 8.48
C LYS A 29 -5.88 -20.45 9.59
N GLU A 30 -5.21 -20.15 10.71
CA GLU A 30 -5.07 -21.10 11.81
C GLU A 30 -6.39 -21.24 12.58
N TYR A 31 -7.02 -20.11 12.92
CA TYR A 31 -8.22 -20.09 13.77
C TYR A 31 -9.50 -20.40 12.99
N SER A 32 -9.55 -20.12 11.68
CA SER A 32 -10.63 -20.51 10.78
C SER A 32 -10.85 -22.03 10.76
N ALA A 33 -9.77 -22.82 10.85
CA ALA A 33 -9.85 -24.28 10.96
C ALA A 33 -10.43 -24.76 12.31
N LYS A 34 -10.14 -24.04 13.40
CA LYS A 34 -10.62 -24.34 14.76
C LYS A 34 -12.05 -23.81 15.03
N LEU A 35 -12.52 -22.86 14.23
CA LEU A 35 -13.82 -22.21 14.36
C LEU A 35 -14.98 -23.21 14.27
N PHE A 36 -14.91 -24.12 13.29
CA PHE A 36 -15.93 -25.13 13.02
C PHE A 36 -15.64 -26.46 13.73
N LYS A 37 -15.38 -26.39 15.04
CA LYS A 37 -15.11 -27.58 15.86
C LYS A 37 -16.32 -28.53 15.85
N LYS A 38 -16.09 -29.79 15.48
CA LYS A 38 -17.14 -30.81 15.31
C LYS A 38 -18.03 -30.97 16.55
N ASP A 39 -17.41 -31.01 17.74
CA ASP A 39 -18.12 -31.17 19.02
C ASP A 39 -19.15 -30.07 19.28
N ILE A 40 -18.90 -28.86 18.76
CA ILE A 40 -19.80 -27.71 18.91
C ILE A 40 -20.87 -27.77 17.83
N LEU A 41 -20.50 -28.07 16.58
CA LEU A 41 -21.47 -28.20 15.49
C LEU A 41 -22.44 -29.38 15.64
N GLU A 42 -22.11 -30.35 16.49
CA GLU A 42 -23.00 -31.47 16.80
C GLU A 42 -24.04 -31.15 17.88
N LEU A 43 -23.95 -29.99 18.55
CA LEU A 43 -24.95 -29.56 19.52
C LEU A 43 -26.34 -29.39 18.87
N ASP A 44 -27.38 -29.55 19.68
CA ASP A 44 -28.76 -29.37 19.25
C ASP A 44 -29.08 -27.87 19.18
N PRO A 45 -29.42 -27.33 17.99
CA PRO A 45 -29.68 -25.90 17.83
C PRO A 45 -30.91 -25.42 18.63
N ASN A 46 -31.83 -26.33 18.97
CA ASN A 46 -33.05 -26.00 19.71
C ASN A 46 -32.89 -26.16 21.23
N ALA A 47 -31.76 -26.69 21.69
CA ALA A 47 -31.51 -26.90 23.11
C ALA A 47 -30.93 -25.64 23.78
N MET A 48 -31.22 -25.50 25.08
CA MET A 48 -30.66 -24.47 25.94
C MET A 48 -29.62 -25.08 26.88
N TYR A 49 -28.42 -24.53 26.88
CA TYR A 49 -27.28 -25.04 27.64
C TYR A 49 -27.05 -24.22 28.91
N SER A 50 -26.68 -24.87 30.02
CA SER A 50 -26.26 -24.12 31.22
C SER A 50 -24.77 -23.75 31.14
N THR A 51 -24.34 -22.77 31.94
CA THR A 51 -22.91 -22.46 32.09
C THR A 51 -22.13 -23.66 32.63
N THR A 52 -22.75 -24.51 33.46
CA THR A 52 -22.13 -25.74 33.95
C THR A 52 -21.96 -26.77 32.82
N ASP A 53 -22.96 -26.95 31.96
CA ASP A 53 -22.83 -27.86 30.81
C ASP A 53 -21.73 -27.38 29.85
N CYS A 54 -21.69 -26.07 29.59
CA CYS A 54 -20.66 -25.49 28.73
C CYS A 54 -19.26 -25.61 29.34
N SER A 55 -19.12 -25.38 30.64
CA SER A 55 -17.88 -25.52 31.41
C SER A 55 -17.33 -26.95 31.33
N ASP A 56 -18.16 -27.93 31.71
CA ASP A 56 -17.67 -29.27 32.06
C ASP A 56 -17.74 -30.26 30.90
N LYS A 57 -18.63 -30.01 29.91
CA LYS A 57 -18.90 -30.96 28.81
C LYS A 57 -18.48 -30.45 27.43
N ILE A 58 -18.36 -29.14 27.24
CA ILE A 58 -18.12 -28.53 25.92
C ILE A 58 -16.72 -27.91 25.84
N PHE A 59 -16.39 -27.00 26.76
CA PHE A 59 -15.14 -26.22 26.70
C PHE A 59 -14.04 -26.74 27.62
N ASN A 60 -14.38 -27.52 28.65
CA ASN A 60 -13.44 -28.00 29.68
C ASN A 60 -12.64 -26.87 30.34
N ILE A 61 -13.32 -25.78 30.67
CA ILE A 61 -12.75 -24.64 31.41
C ILE A 61 -13.48 -24.47 32.75
N ALA A 62 -12.85 -23.83 33.73
CA ALA A 62 -13.49 -23.62 35.02
C ALA A 62 -14.80 -22.81 34.86
N ASN A 63 -15.88 -23.27 35.49
CA ASN A 63 -17.19 -22.61 35.46
C ASN A 63 -17.14 -21.16 35.99
N SER A 64 -16.20 -20.83 36.88
CA SER A 64 -15.94 -19.44 37.31
C SER A 64 -15.46 -18.57 36.14
N THR A 65 -14.52 -19.06 35.34
CA THR A 65 -13.97 -18.38 34.16
C THR A 65 -15.02 -18.20 33.09
N LEU A 66 -15.82 -19.23 32.80
CA LEU A 66 -16.90 -19.11 31.83
C LEU A 66 -17.96 -18.09 32.30
N ARG A 67 -18.34 -18.10 33.58
CA ARG A 67 -19.27 -17.11 34.14
C ARG A 67 -18.71 -15.69 34.09
N TYR A 68 -17.39 -15.53 34.23
CA TYR A 68 -16.73 -14.24 34.04
C TYR A 68 -16.87 -13.75 32.60
N TYR A 69 -16.55 -14.56 31.59
CA TYR A 69 -16.73 -14.18 30.18
C TYR A 69 -18.18 -13.86 29.84
N VAL A 70 -19.12 -14.68 30.32
CA VAL A 70 -20.56 -14.45 30.15
C VAL A 70 -21.00 -13.12 30.78
N ARG A 71 -20.37 -12.66 31.86
CA ARG A 71 -20.65 -11.36 32.48
C ARG A 71 -20.04 -10.21 31.67
N MET A 72 -18.79 -10.36 31.23
CA MET A 72 -18.09 -9.28 30.53
C MET A 72 -18.63 -9.05 29.11
N LEU A 73 -19.18 -10.08 28.48
CA LEU A 73 -19.79 -10.00 27.16
C LEU A 73 -21.32 -9.84 27.22
N GLU A 74 -21.83 -9.30 28.33
CA GLU A 74 -23.23 -8.90 28.45
C GLU A 74 -23.55 -7.83 27.39
N GLY A 75 -24.66 -8.02 26.66
CA GLY A 75 -25.01 -7.21 25.49
C GLY A 75 -24.56 -7.80 24.15
N TYR A 76 -23.58 -8.71 24.15
CA TYR A 76 -23.19 -9.49 22.96
C TYR A 76 -23.76 -10.91 22.96
N LEU A 77 -23.80 -11.53 24.14
CA LEU A 77 -24.31 -12.87 24.36
C LEU A 77 -25.80 -12.81 24.72
N GLU A 78 -26.62 -13.58 24.00
CA GLU A 78 -28.02 -13.77 24.37
C GLU A 78 -28.11 -14.78 25.50
N ILE A 79 -28.65 -14.35 26.64
CA ILE A 79 -28.74 -15.16 27.86
C ILE A 79 -30.18 -15.15 28.32
N TYR A 80 -30.76 -16.34 28.46
CA TYR A 80 -32.07 -16.52 29.07
C TYR A 80 -31.90 -16.85 30.56
N VAL A 81 -32.73 -16.28 31.41
CA VAL A 81 -32.70 -16.54 32.85
C VAL A 81 -33.90 -17.40 33.23
N GLU A 82 -33.63 -18.62 33.67
CA GLU A 82 -34.65 -19.55 34.16
C GLU A 82 -34.41 -19.78 35.66
N GLY A 83 -35.15 -19.03 36.49
CA GLY A 83 -34.92 -18.99 37.93
C GLY A 83 -33.54 -18.42 38.27
N ARG A 84 -32.69 -19.22 38.94
CA ARG A 84 -31.30 -18.83 39.30
C ARG A 84 -30.25 -19.27 38.26
N LYS A 85 -30.66 -19.96 37.18
CA LYS A 85 -29.73 -20.55 36.22
C LYS A 85 -29.75 -19.75 34.91
N LYS A 86 -28.56 -19.46 34.39
CA LYS A 86 -28.38 -18.90 33.03
C LYS A 86 -28.51 -20.03 32.01
N ARG A 87 -29.27 -19.77 30.95
CA ARG A 87 -29.53 -20.64 29.80
C ARG A 87 -29.00 -19.96 28.54
N LEU A 88 -28.18 -20.69 27.81
CA LEU A 88 -27.44 -20.21 26.65
C LEU A 88 -27.98 -20.96 25.43
N PRO A 89 -28.55 -20.27 24.43
CA PRO A 89 -28.92 -20.91 23.18
C PRO A 89 -27.67 -21.36 22.44
N PHE A 90 -27.85 -22.27 21.48
CA PHE A 90 -26.77 -22.79 20.64
C PHE A 90 -25.85 -21.70 20.06
N LEU A 91 -26.43 -20.63 19.51
CA LEU A 91 -25.65 -19.53 18.93
C LEU A 91 -24.78 -18.81 19.97
N THR A 92 -25.27 -18.65 21.20
CA THR A 92 -24.48 -18.07 22.30
C THR A 92 -23.34 -18.98 22.72
N VAL A 93 -23.55 -20.30 22.72
CA VAL A 93 -22.46 -21.27 22.96
C VAL A 93 -21.41 -21.14 21.86
N PHE A 94 -21.80 -20.97 20.61
CA PHE A 94 -20.86 -20.73 19.51
C PHE A 94 -20.10 -19.40 19.67
N LYS A 95 -20.78 -18.31 20.06
CA LYS A 95 -20.12 -17.03 20.36
C LYS A 95 -19.11 -17.13 21.50
N LEU A 96 -19.39 -17.95 22.52
CA LEU A 96 -18.42 -18.26 23.58
C LEU A 96 -17.21 -19.02 23.05
N HIS A 97 -17.39 -19.96 22.12
CA HIS A 97 -16.28 -20.61 21.43
C HIS A 97 -15.39 -19.62 20.68
N MET A 98 -15.99 -18.72 19.92
CA MET A 98 -15.24 -17.65 19.23
C MET A 98 -14.44 -16.80 20.21
N THR A 99 -15.04 -16.44 21.34
CA THR A 99 -14.37 -15.69 22.39
C THR A 99 -13.14 -16.43 22.91
N LEU A 100 -13.26 -17.74 23.18
CA LEU A 100 -12.14 -18.56 23.65
C LEU A 100 -11.02 -18.66 22.60
N LEU A 101 -11.37 -18.79 21.33
CA LEU A 101 -10.39 -18.78 20.24
C LEU A 101 -9.66 -17.44 20.12
N SER A 102 -10.37 -16.32 20.27
CA SER A 102 -9.75 -14.99 20.28
C SER A 102 -8.78 -14.80 21.46
N ILE A 103 -9.12 -15.34 22.64
CA ILE A 103 -8.22 -15.33 23.79
C ILE A 103 -7.01 -16.23 23.56
N GLU A 104 -7.19 -17.42 22.97
CA GLU A 104 -6.08 -18.31 22.57
C GLU A 104 -5.14 -17.61 21.57
N ARG A 105 -5.68 -16.76 20.69
CA ARG A 105 -4.91 -15.89 19.78
C ARG A 105 -4.16 -14.75 20.48
N GLY A 106 -4.43 -14.50 21.76
CA GLY A 106 -3.76 -13.49 22.57
C GLY A 106 -4.56 -12.20 22.79
N GLU A 107 -5.84 -12.14 22.37
CA GLU A 107 -6.71 -11.01 22.68
C GLU A 107 -7.14 -11.04 24.14
N THR A 108 -7.12 -9.88 24.81
CA THR A 108 -7.72 -9.75 26.13
C THR A 108 -9.24 -9.59 26.03
N ILE A 109 -9.96 -9.85 27.12
CA ILE A 109 -11.41 -9.60 27.17
C ILE A 109 -11.75 -8.14 26.86
N SER A 110 -10.89 -7.20 27.26
CA SER A 110 -11.06 -5.78 26.94
C SER A 110 -10.96 -5.52 25.43
N ASP A 111 -9.98 -6.13 24.76
CA ASP A 111 -9.83 -6.01 23.30
C ASP A 111 -11.07 -6.54 22.56
N ILE A 112 -11.62 -7.66 23.03
CA ILE A 112 -12.84 -8.26 22.48
C ILE A 112 -14.04 -7.34 22.73
N GLN A 113 -14.18 -6.74 23.92
CA GLN A 113 -15.24 -5.78 24.22
C GLN A 113 -15.16 -4.53 23.32
N VAL A 114 -13.95 -4.00 23.08
CA VAL A 114 -13.71 -2.87 22.18
C VAL A 114 -14.09 -3.25 20.74
N LYS A 115 -13.65 -4.41 20.26
CA LYS A 115 -13.96 -4.93 18.92
C LYS A 115 -15.47 -5.10 18.71
N LEU A 116 -16.19 -5.49 19.76
CA LEU A 116 -17.65 -5.65 19.76
C LEU A 116 -18.41 -4.36 20.12
N SER A 117 -17.71 -3.24 20.34
CA SER A 117 -18.30 -1.96 20.76
C SER A 117 -19.18 -2.05 22.02
N LEU A 118 -18.83 -2.94 22.95
CA LEU A 118 -19.54 -3.11 24.21
C LEU A 118 -19.11 -2.05 25.23
N LYS A 119 -20.06 -1.59 26.06
CA LYS A 119 -19.72 -0.74 27.20
C LYS A 119 -18.86 -1.54 28.18
N SER A 120 -17.69 -1.01 28.52
CA SER A 120 -16.82 -1.61 29.54
C SER A 120 -17.58 -1.70 30.86
N ILE A 121 -17.79 -2.93 31.35
CA ILE A 121 -18.37 -3.18 32.66
C ILE A 121 -17.22 -3.11 33.67
N PRO A 122 -17.18 -2.13 34.59
CA PRO A 122 -16.12 -2.05 35.59
C PRO A 122 -16.08 -3.35 36.38
N GLN A 123 -14.88 -3.89 36.61
CA GLN A 123 -14.72 -5.07 37.45
C GLN A 123 -15.13 -4.73 38.90
N GLN A 124 -16.39 -4.98 39.26
CA GLN A 124 -16.76 -5.03 40.67
C GLN A 124 -16.14 -6.27 41.29
N ASN A 125 -14.98 -6.07 41.93
CA ASN A 125 -14.38 -7.01 42.86
C ASN A 125 -15.26 -7.10 44.11
N SER A 126 -16.35 -7.86 44.01
CA SER A 126 -17.17 -8.25 45.16
C SER A 126 -16.46 -9.38 45.91
N GLY A 127 -15.40 -9.00 46.62
CA GLY A 127 -14.69 -9.85 47.55
C GLY A 127 -13.86 -8.94 48.43
N LYS A 128 -14.18 -8.89 49.73
CA LYS A 128 -13.32 -8.28 50.75
C LYS A 128 -12.00 -9.04 50.81
N ALA A 129 -11.13 -8.84 49.82
CA ALA A 129 -9.72 -9.13 49.93
C ALA A 129 -9.16 -8.10 50.91
N LYS A 130 -8.80 -8.58 52.10
CA LYS A 130 -8.01 -7.81 53.06
C LYS A 130 -6.75 -7.33 52.33
N GLY A 131 -6.63 -6.01 52.19
CA GLY A 131 -5.42 -5.34 51.72
C GLY A 131 -5.28 -5.31 50.20
N SER A 132 -5.85 -4.29 49.57
CA SER A 132 -5.25 -3.74 48.37
C SER A 132 -5.39 -2.22 48.43
N LYS A 133 -4.32 -1.58 48.92
CA LYS A 133 -4.06 -0.16 48.73
C LYS A 133 -3.73 0.03 47.24
N TYR A 134 -4.74 0.13 46.39
CA TYR A 134 -4.57 0.93 45.18
C TYR A 134 -5.40 2.18 45.43
N ASN A 135 -4.71 3.28 45.71
CA ASN A 135 -5.34 4.60 45.80
C ASN A 135 -6.00 4.87 44.44
N GLU A 136 -7.22 5.41 44.41
CA GLU A 136 -7.83 5.86 43.15
C GLU A 136 -6.89 6.84 42.40
N ASP A 137 -6.13 7.66 43.14
CA ASP A 137 -5.05 8.52 42.60
C ASP A 137 -3.98 7.74 41.82
N THR A 138 -3.66 6.50 42.24
CA THR A 138 -2.68 5.64 41.52
C THR A 138 -3.25 5.04 40.25
N LEU A 139 -4.57 4.82 40.17
CA LEU A 139 -5.23 4.33 38.95
C LEU A 139 -5.37 5.46 37.92
N ASP A 140 -5.76 6.66 38.36
CA ASP A 140 -5.83 7.84 37.48
C ASP A 140 -4.45 8.25 36.96
N GLN A 141 -3.40 8.14 37.78
CA GLN A 141 -2.02 8.27 37.30
C GLN A 141 -1.69 7.21 36.24
N LEU A 142 -2.03 5.94 36.46
CA LEU A 142 -1.79 4.87 35.49
C LEU A 142 -2.49 5.10 34.15
N PHE A 143 -3.76 5.53 34.17
CA PHE A 143 -4.52 5.85 32.96
C PHE A 143 -3.95 7.09 32.26
N SER A 144 -3.56 8.12 33.02
CA SER A 144 -2.93 9.31 32.45
C SER A 144 -1.57 9.01 31.79
N GLU A 145 -0.78 8.11 32.37
CA GLU A 145 0.48 7.65 31.78
C GLU A 145 0.25 6.77 30.55
N PHE A 146 -0.77 5.91 30.58
CA PHE A 146 -1.16 5.09 29.44
C PHE A 146 -1.62 5.97 28.26
N ASP A 147 -2.50 6.94 28.51
CA ASP A 147 -2.95 7.90 27.50
C ASP A 147 -1.78 8.75 26.98
N ARG A 148 -0.85 9.15 27.85
CA ARG A 148 0.37 9.86 27.43
C ARG A 148 1.21 8.98 26.50
N ARG A 149 1.48 7.72 26.88
CA ARG A 149 2.26 6.78 26.08
C ARG A 149 1.59 6.48 24.73
N GLN A 150 0.28 6.26 24.72
CA GLN A 150 -0.48 6.02 23.49
C GLN A 150 -0.43 7.24 22.57
N ASN A 151 -0.60 8.46 23.10
CA ASN A 151 -0.51 9.69 22.31
C ASN A 151 0.87 9.90 21.68
N VAL A 152 1.95 9.66 22.44
CA VAL A 152 3.31 9.78 21.89
C VAL A 152 3.55 8.72 20.82
N MET A 153 3.18 7.46 21.06
CA MET A 153 3.28 6.39 20.05
C MET A 153 2.52 6.72 18.75
N MET A 154 1.30 7.25 18.87
CA MET A 154 0.50 7.67 17.71
C MET A 154 1.14 8.84 16.93
N ARG A 155 1.72 9.82 17.64
CA ARG A 155 2.44 10.94 17.00
C ARG A 155 3.68 10.45 16.26
N THR A 156 4.47 9.59 16.89
CA THR A 156 5.67 9.00 16.29
C THR A 156 5.31 8.18 15.06
N PHE A 157 4.24 7.38 15.10
CA PHE A 157 3.75 6.64 13.93
C PHE A 157 3.30 7.58 12.79
N THR A 158 2.62 8.68 13.13
CA THR A 158 2.16 9.68 12.15
C THR A 158 3.35 10.39 11.50
N LEU A 159 4.38 10.76 12.27
CA LEU A 159 5.61 11.34 11.75
C LEU A 159 6.36 10.36 10.86
N GLN A 160 6.48 9.10 11.28
CA GLN A 160 7.11 8.05 10.47
C GLN A 160 6.40 7.87 9.13
N ASN A 161 5.06 7.85 9.11
CA ASN A 161 4.30 7.78 7.86
C ASN A 161 4.52 9.01 6.98
N THR A 162 4.60 10.21 7.57
CA THR A 162 4.86 11.45 6.84
C THR A 162 6.24 11.43 6.19
N ILE A 163 7.26 10.97 6.91
CA ILE A 163 8.62 10.76 6.40
C ILE A 163 8.60 9.78 5.22
N ASN A 164 7.96 8.61 5.39
CA ASN A 164 7.87 7.60 4.34
C ASN A 164 7.20 8.16 3.06
N LEU A 165 6.14 8.98 3.20
CA LEU A 165 5.49 9.63 2.06
C LEU A 165 6.42 10.59 1.33
N ILE A 166 7.18 11.40 2.07
CA ILE A 166 8.17 12.33 1.50
C ILE A 166 9.27 11.55 0.76
N GLU A 167 9.77 10.44 1.32
CA GLU A 167 10.78 9.60 0.69
C GLU A 167 10.27 8.98 -0.63
N VAL A 168 9.04 8.46 -0.64
CA VAL A 168 8.41 7.94 -1.86
C VAL A 168 8.26 9.03 -2.92
N GLU A 169 7.86 10.24 -2.53
CA GLU A 169 7.75 11.36 -3.46
C GLU A 169 9.10 11.78 -4.03
N LEU A 170 10.15 11.84 -3.21
CA LEU A 170 11.52 12.10 -3.65
C LEU A 170 12.02 11.05 -4.65
N LEU A 171 11.77 9.77 -4.37
CA LEU A 171 12.12 8.69 -5.31
C LEU A 171 11.41 8.86 -6.65
N ARG A 172 10.11 9.15 -6.64
CA ARG A 172 9.32 9.39 -7.85
C ARG A 172 9.83 10.59 -8.65
N ARG A 173 10.29 11.63 -7.98
CA ARG A 173 10.86 12.82 -8.63
C ARG A 173 12.23 12.53 -9.24
N ARG A 174 13.10 11.83 -8.51
CA ARG A 174 14.42 11.41 -9.00
C ARG A 174 14.33 10.50 -10.22
N THR A 175 13.42 9.52 -10.22
CA THR A 175 13.17 8.69 -11.41
C THR A 175 12.62 9.52 -12.56
N GLY A 176 11.67 10.44 -12.29
CA GLY A 176 11.13 11.34 -13.30
C GLY A 176 12.15 12.32 -13.91
N ILE A 177 13.19 12.72 -13.17
CA ILE A 177 14.33 13.49 -13.69
C ILE A 177 15.19 12.61 -14.59
N ALA A 178 15.56 11.40 -14.15
CA ALA A 178 16.37 10.48 -14.93
C ALA A 178 15.70 10.10 -16.26
N ASP A 179 14.38 9.89 -16.27
CA ASP A 179 13.63 9.61 -17.50
C ASP A 179 13.64 10.80 -18.47
N ARG A 180 13.54 12.02 -17.97
CA ARG A 180 13.64 13.25 -18.79
C ARG A 180 15.06 13.49 -19.31
N GLN A 181 16.08 13.17 -18.53
CA GLN A 181 17.48 13.20 -18.98
C GLN A 181 17.70 12.22 -20.14
N ARG A 182 17.15 10.99 -20.06
CA ARG A 182 17.15 10.05 -21.18
C ARG A 182 16.41 10.58 -22.41
N GLN A 183 15.30 11.29 -22.23
CA GLN A 183 14.60 11.93 -23.36
C GLN A 183 15.49 12.96 -24.05
N ILE A 184 16.24 13.77 -23.30
CA ILE A 184 17.23 14.69 -23.85
C ILE A 184 18.30 13.92 -24.63
N GLU A 185 18.87 12.85 -24.08
CA GLU A 185 19.89 12.03 -24.78
C GLU A 185 19.36 11.49 -26.12
N VAL A 186 18.11 11.01 -26.14
CA VAL A 186 17.46 10.53 -27.37
C VAL A 186 17.31 11.65 -28.41
N LEU A 187 16.91 12.86 -27.98
CA LEU A 187 16.79 14.01 -28.87
C LEU A 187 18.17 14.46 -29.39
N GLU A 188 19.19 14.48 -28.55
CA GLU A 188 20.57 14.79 -28.95
C GLU A 188 21.11 13.77 -29.96
N GLU A 189 20.83 12.47 -29.79
CA GLU A 189 21.18 11.43 -30.76
C GLU A 189 20.40 11.56 -32.08
N LYS A 190 19.14 12.01 -32.04
CA LYS A 190 18.39 12.34 -33.27
C LYS A 190 19.04 13.50 -34.01
N ILE A 191 19.45 14.56 -33.31
CA ILE A 191 20.17 15.70 -33.91
C ILE A 191 21.50 15.23 -34.53
N LYS A 192 22.28 14.40 -33.82
CA LYS A 192 23.55 13.86 -34.35
C LYS A 192 23.34 13.00 -35.60
N ASN A 193 22.35 12.09 -35.57
CA ASN A 193 22.01 11.26 -36.74
C ASN A 193 21.56 12.11 -37.92
N HIS A 194 20.73 13.12 -37.67
CA HIS A 194 20.30 14.05 -38.71
C HIS A 194 21.49 14.76 -39.36
N ARG A 195 22.42 15.29 -38.56
CA ARG A 195 23.66 15.92 -39.04
C ARG A 195 24.56 14.95 -39.82
N LEU A 196 24.64 13.68 -39.40
CA LEU A 196 25.41 12.65 -40.09
C LEU A 196 24.80 12.33 -41.46
N ASN A 197 23.48 12.12 -41.50
CA ASN A 197 22.75 11.86 -42.74
C ASN A 197 22.91 13.01 -43.73
N ARG A 198 22.84 14.27 -43.27
CA ARG A 198 23.15 15.43 -44.13
C ARG A 198 24.57 15.40 -44.69
N LYS A 199 25.57 15.06 -43.87
CA LYS A 199 26.96 14.96 -44.35
C LYS A 199 27.10 13.86 -45.40
N MET A 200 26.45 12.71 -45.19
CA MET A 200 26.42 11.62 -46.17
C MET A 200 25.72 12.02 -47.46
N ASP A 201 24.56 12.67 -47.38
CA ASP A 201 23.81 13.15 -48.56
C ASP A 201 24.63 14.17 -49.36
N ARG A 202 25.32 15.10 -48.68
CA ARG A 202 26.23 16.06 -49.33
C ARG A 202 27.38 15.34 -50.02
N GLN A 203 27.99 14.35 -49.39
CA GLN A 203 29.05 13.55 -50.00
C GLN A 203 28.54 12.74 -51.20
N ALA A 204 27.38 12.11 -51.08
CA ALA A 204 26.75 11.37 -52.17
C ALA A 204 26.45 12.30 -53.36
N ALA A 205 25.89 13.49 -53.11
CA ALA A 205 25.65 14.51 -54.13
C ALA A 205 26.96 14.95 -54.80
N ILE A 206 28.03 15.19 -54.04
CA ILE A 206 29.35 15.55 -54.59
C ILE A 206 29.92 14.42 -55.45
N VAL A 207 29.82 13.17 -55.00
CA VAL A 207 30.30 11.98 -55.76
C VAL A 207 29.48 11.80 -57.04
N LEU A 208 28.16 11.91 -56.97
CA LEU A 208 27.27 11.85 -58.11
C LEU A 208 27.61 12.94 -59.12
N ARG A 209 27.78 14.18 -58.67
CA ARG A 209 28.20 15.31 -59.50
C ARG A 209 29.53 15.07 -60.20
N LYS A 210 30.56 14.65 -59.45
CA LYS A 210 31.88 14.30 -60.03
C LYS A 210 31.78 13.15 -61.04
N SER A 211 30.95 12.14 -60.79
CA SER A 211 30.75 11.01 -61.71
C SER A 211 30.04 11.44 -63.02
N LEU A 212 29.08 12.37 -62.93
CA LEU A 212 28.40 12.97 -64.08
C LEU A 212 29.34 13.88 -64.87
N GLU A 213 30.18 14.67 -64.19
CA GLU A 213 31.20 15.51 -64.83
C GLU A 213 32.31 14.68 -65.51
N GLN A 214 32.74 13.56 -64.93
CA GLN A 214 33.71 12.65 -65.57
C GLN A 214 33.17 11.97 -66.83
N LYS A 215 31.86 11.71 -66.92
CA LYS A 215 31.22 11.25 -68.16
C LYS A 215 31.23 12.32 -69.26
N LYS A 216 31.29 13.61 -68.93
CA LYS A 216 31.45 14.70 -69.91
C LYS A 216 32.89 14.81 -70.44
N ASN A 217 33.90 14.35 -69.68
CA ASN A 217 35.33 14.53 -70.00
C ASN A 217 36.10 13.25 -70.42
N THR A 218 35.46 12.08 -70.51
CA THR A 218 36.10 10.87 -71.06
C THR A 218 35.63 10.58 -72.50
N GLY A 219 36.09 11.42 -73.43
CA GLY A 219 35.90 11.26 -74.87
C GLY A 219 37.12 10.66 -75.58
N PHE A 220 37.32 9.35 -75.47
CA PHE A 220 38.06 8.58 -76.51
C PHE A 220 37.14 7.68 -77.35
N PHE A 221 35.82 7.67 -77.06
CA PHE A 221 34.79 6.97 -77.88
C PHE A 221 33.48 7.79 -78.00
N SER A 222 33.54 9.11 -78.22
CA SER A 222 32.33 9.96 -78.38
C SER A 222 31.78 10.06 -79.80
N PHE A 223 32.00 9.05 -80.66
CA PHE A 223 31.58 9.12 -82.07
C PHE A 223 30.09 8.79 -82.34
N PHE A 224 29.27 8.45 -81.34
CA PHE A 224 27.88 8.02 -81.57
C PHE A 224 26.80 8.52 -80.59
N SER A 225 26.90 9.72 -80.02
CA SER A 225 25.71 10.31 -79.37
C SER A 225 25.57 11.81 -79.60
N LYS A 226 24.96 12.14 -80.74
CA LYS A 226 24.35 13.45 -80.97
C LYS A 226 22.85 13.29 -80.72
N LYS A 227 22.40 13.54 -79.48
CA LYS A 227 21.02 13.93 -79.12
C LYS A 227 20.95 14.33 -77.64
N SER A 228 20.16 15.38 -77.38
CA SER A 228 19.71 15.97 -76.11
C SER A 228 20.73 16.65 -75.18
N THR A 229 21.12 17.87 -75.53
CA THR A 229 21.69 18.87 -74.61
C THR A 229 20.65 19.55 -73.70
N GLU A 230 19.35 19.29 -73.89
CA GLU A 230 18.27 19.85 -73.06
C GLU A 230 18.04 19.09 -71.74
N ASP A 231 18.28 17.77 -71.69
CA ASP A 231 18.04 16.98 -70.46
C ASP A 231 19.12 17.17 -69.39
N THR A 232 20.29 17.73 -69.74
CA THR A 232 21.39 17.90 -68.78
C THR A 232 21.30 19.15 -67.90
N LEU A 233 20.50 20.16 -68.29
CA LEU A 233 20.34 21.40 -67.53
C LEU A 233 19.29 21.27 -66.41
N ASN A 234 18.25 20.46 -66.59
CA ASN A 234 17.25 20.17 -65.55
C ASN A 234 17.79 19.30 -64.41
N ILE A 235 18.76 18.43 -64.70
CA ILE A 235 19.37 17.56 -63.68
C ILE A 235 20.23 18.38 -62.70
N GLU A 236 20.79 19.51 -63.14
CA GLU A 236 21.61 20.38 -62.29
C GLU A 236 20.76 21.20 -61.30
N SER A 237 19.53 21.57 -61.68
CA SER A 237 18.53 22.21 -60.81
C SER A 237 17.77 21.23 -59.92
N ASP A 238 17.58 19.97 -60.34
CA ASP A 238 16.91 18.95 -59.50
C ASP A 238 17.86 18.32 -58.47
N ILE A 239 19.18 18.38 -58.67
CA ILE A 239 20.17 17.79 -57.77
C ILE A 239 20.64 18.76 -56.67
N LEU A 240 20.40 20.07 -56.78
CA LEU A 240 21.03 21.05 -55.89
C LEU A 240 20.07 22.11 -55.32
N VAL A 241 19.69 21.85 -54.06
CA VAL A 241 19.72 22.80 -52.93
C VAL A 241 18.82 24.04 -52.99
N ASP A 242 17.75 24.02 -52.19
CA ASP A 242 17.50 25.07 -51.18
C ASP A 242 16.43 24.64 -50.16
N GLU A 243 15.38 23.91 -50.58
CA GLU A 243 14.30 23.54 -49.66
C GLU A 243 14.69 22.51 -48.58
N ARG A 244 15.66 21.63 -48.87
CA ARG A 244 16.10 20.59 -47.92
C ARG A 244 16.94 21.17 -46.78
N ASP A 245 17.77 22.19 -47.04
CA ASP A 245 18.55 22.83 -45.97
C ASP A 245 17.64 23.70 -45.07
N ILE A 246 16.65 24.41 -45.65
CA ILE A 246 15.66 25.21 -44.88
C ILE A 246 14.75 24.31 -44.01
N LYS A 247 14.18 23.24 -44.56
CA LYS A 247 13.34 22.30 -43.79
C LYS A 247 14.13 21.56 -42.71
N ALA A 248 15.40 21.26 -42.98
CA ALA A 248 16.21 20.51 -42.06
C ALA A 248 16.71 21.37 -40.89
N ASP A 249 16.95 22.66 -41.10
CA ASP A 249 17.28 23.60 -40.01
C ASP A 249 16.09 23.81 -39.07
N HIS A 250 14.86 23.76 -39.60
CA HIS A 250 13.65 23.76 -38.78
C HIS A 250 13.60 22.57 -37.81
N ILE A 251 13.94 21.36 -38.28
CA ILE A 251 13.93 20.14 -37.47
C ILE A 251 14.96 20.19 -36.33
N GLU A 252 16.16 20.74 -36.57
CA GLU A 252 17.15 20.89 -35.50
C GLU A 252 16.71 21.93 -34.47
N VAL A 253 16.12 23.04 -34.92
CA VAL A 253 15.58 24.09 -34.04
C VAL A 253 14.46 23.54 -33.18
N GLU A 254 13.50 22.80 -33.75
CA GLU A 254 12.41 22.14 -33.02
C GLU A 254 12.94 21.22 -31.91
N TYR A 255 13.92 20.36 -32.21
CA TYR A 255 14.51 19.48 -31.20
C TYR A 255 15.29 20.22 -30.11
N ILE A 256 15.95 21.34 -30.46
CA ILE A 256 16.65 22.18 -29.48
C ILE A 256 15.64 22.86 -28.54
N GLU A 257 14.56 23.41 -29.09
CA GLU A 257 13.47 23.99 -28.30
C GLU A 257 12.83 22.94 -27.37
N GLU A 258 12.58 21.72 -27.87
CA GLU A 258 12.10 20.60 -27.05
C GLU A 258 13.07 20.28 -25.90
N ILE A 259 14.38 20.19 -26.17
CA ILE A 259 15.40 19.96 -25.15
C ILE A 259 15.36 21.07 -24.08
N ASP A 260 15.26 22.33 -24.48
CA ASP A 260 15.21 23.45 -23.53
C ASP A 260 13.95 23.43 -22.67
N THR A 261 12.78 23.06 -23.23
CA THR A 261 11.57 22.88 -22.41
C THR A 261 11.71 21.72 -21.41
N ILE A 262 12.36 20.63 -21.80
CA ILE A 262 12.62 19.49 -20.90
C ILE A 262 13.61 19.91 -19.81
N ARG A 263 14.66 20.67 -20.14
CA ARG A 263 15.62 21.21 -19.17
C ARG A 263 14.96 22.14 -18.14
N GLN A 264 14.06 23.01 -18.58
CA GLN A 264 13.29 23.85 -17.66
C GLN A 264 12.44 23.01 -16.70
N LYS A 265 11.78 21.96 -17.19
CA LYS A 265 11.01 21.04 -16.34
C LYS A 265 11.89 20.27 -15.36
N ILE A 266 13.09 19.85 -15.78
CA ILE A 266 14.08 19.21 -14.89
C ILE A 266 14.46 20.19 -13.78
N SER A 267 14.81 21.43 -14.12
CA SER A 267 15.19 22.46 -13.13
C SER A 267 14.08 22.71 -12.10
N GLN A 268 12.82 22.79 -12.52
CA GLN A 268 11.68 22.90 -11.59
C GLN A 268 11.56 21.69 -10.67
N MET A 269 11.69 20.48 -11.22
CA MET A 269 11.65 19.25 -10.42
C MET A 269 12.82 19.14 -9.43
N GLU A 270 14.00 19.66 -9.78
CA GLU A 270 15.17 19.72 -8.90
C GLU A 270 14.96 20.71 -7.74
N GLU A 271 14.42 21.89 -8.01
CA GLU A 271 14.07 22.86 -6.96
C GLU A 271 13.03 22.30 -5.97
N GLU A 272 11.99 21.67 -6.49
CA GLU A 272 10.96 21.00 -5.66
C GLU A 272 11.55 19.84 -4.86
N SER A 273 12.46 19.06 -5.45
CA SER A 273 13.16 17.97 -4.75
C SER A 273 14.04 18.51 -3.62
N LEU A 274 14.73 19.63 -3.83
CA LEU A 274 15.56 20.27 -2.82
C LEU A 274 14.72 20.83 -1.66
N ALA A 275 13.54 21.37 -1.95
CA ALA A 275 12.57 21.78 -0.92
C ALA A 275 12.06 20.58 -0.10
N LEU A 276 11.74 19.45 -0.76
CA LEU A 276 11.34 18.22 -0.09
C LEU A 276 12.46 17.61 0.75
N GLU A 277 13.71 17.64 0.30
CA GLU A 277 14.86 17.19 1.09
C GLU A 277 15.08 18.03 2.35
N LYS A 278 14.89 19.35 2.28
CA LYS A 278 14.93 20.22 3.46
C LYS A 278 13.82 19.85 4.44
N ARG A 279 12.61 19.61 3.95
CA ARG A 279 11.47 19.17 4.76
C ARG A 279 11.73 17.79 5.40
N LEU A 280 12.26 16.85 4.62
CA LEU A 280 12.63 15.52 5.12
C LEU A 280 13.59 15.65 6.31
N LYS A 281 14.65 16.47 6.16
CA LYS A 281 15.62 16.70 7.25
C LYS A 281 14.95 17.24 8.51
N SER A 282 14.06 18.22 8.40
CA SER A 282 13.34 18.75 9.57
C SER A 282 12.44 17.70 10.22
N GLU A 283 11.69 16.92 9.44
CA GLU A 283 10.78 15.90 9.95
C GLU A 283 11.55 14.74 10.60
N THR A 284 12.68 14.33 10.01
CA THR A 284 13.56 13.32 10.62
C THR A 284 14.18 13.80 11.93
N ALA A 285 14.52 15.09 12.05
CA ALA A 285 15.02 15.66 13.29
C ALA A 285 13.94 15.73 14.38
N LEU A 286 12.68 16.00 13.99
CA LEU A 286 11.55 15.92 14.91
C LEU A 286 11.31 14.49 15.39
N LEU A 287 11.39 13.51 14.47
CA LEU A 287 11.25 12.10 14.82
C LEU A 287 12.35 11.62 15.78
N THR A 288 13.61 12.03 15.58
CA THR A 288 14.70 11.67 16.51
C THR A 288 14.44 12.24 17.90
N ASN A 289 14.00 13.50 18.00
CA ASN A 289 13.65 14.12 19.28
C ASN A 289 12.48 13.41 19.95
N GLU A 290 11.43 13.03 19.20
CA GLU A 290 10.30 12.27 19.78
C GLU A 290 10.72 10.87 20.25
N ARG A 291 11.63 10.20 19.54
CA ARG A 291 12.18 8.90 19.96
C ARG A 291 13.00 9.00 21.24
N GLU A 292 13.83 10.03 21.37
CA GLU A 292 14.57 10.30 22.61
C GLU A 292 13.63 10.53 23.79
N VAL A 293 12.54 11.28 23.60
CA VAL A 293 11.51 11.46 24.63
C VAL A 293 10.84 10.13 24.97
N LEU A 294 10.52 9.29 23.98
CA LEU A 294 9.97 7.96 24.24
C LEU A 294 10.90 7.08 25.08
N GLU A 295 12.19 7.02 24.73
CA GLU A 295 13.19 6.25 25.47
C GLU A 295 13.30 6.71 26.92
N GLN A 296 13.36 8.02 27.16
CA GLN A 296 13.38 8.57 28.52
C GLN A 296 12.12 8.21 29.32
N THR A 297 10.95 8.18 28.68
CA THR A 297 9.69 7.79 29.34
C THR A 297 9.48 6.27 29.52
N MET A 298 10.39 5.45 28.96
CA MET A 298 10.42 4.00 29.13
C MET A 298 11.42 3.55 30.19
N GLU A 299 12.46 4.35 30.46
CA GLU A 299 13.47 4.08 31.49
C GLU A 299 13.05 4.54 32.90
N ASP A 300 12.15 5.53 32.99
CA ASP A 300 11.46 5.96 34.23
C ASP A 300 10.20 5.12 34.53
#